data_AF-A0A5B9QQA8-F1
#
_entry.id   AF-A0A5B9QQA8-F1
#
_cell.length_a   1.000
_cell.length_b   1.000
_cell.length_c   1.000
_cell.angle_alpha   90.00
_cell.angle_beta   90.00
_cell.angle_gamma   90.00
#
_symmetry.space_group_name_H-M   'P 1'
#
loop_
_entity.id
_entity.type
_entity.pdbx_description
1 polymer ?
#
loop_
_entity_poly.entity_id
_entity_poly.type
_entity_poly.pdbx_seq_one_letter_code
_entity_poly.pdbx_strand_id
1 'polypeptide(L)'
;MATRSRELAGFTSSEFGEARLPLPEPIPEAVEAGVFTEAIPGTGAPNEPQVRAITVEYARVLYRLLQDLAYLTECASQGISPDTGRPFPTQQEYVAAFQAMNTEAHRLTDHYRSLIETYACGFGYEAAEALDQSMMQLVDRPIKVPLPKRVPIQQK
;
A
#
# COMPACT_ATOMS: atom_id res chain seq x y z
N MET A 1 -21.26 -9.06 22.05
CA MET A 1 -20.18 -9.17 21.03
C MET A 1 -18.94 -8.57 21.67
N ALA A 2 -17.92 -9.39 21.93
CA ALA A 2 -16.68 -8.91 22.53
C ALA A 2 -15.97 -8.00 21.53
N THR A 3 -15.67 -6.77 21.94
CA THR A 3 -14.87 -5.81 21.19
C THR A 3 -13.51 -6.47 20.93
N ARG A 4 -13.25 -6.92 19.71
CA ARG A 4 -11.90 -7.34 19.32
C ARG A 4 -11.05 -6.08 19.36
N SER A 5 -10.33 -5.90 20.46
CA SER A 5 -9.56 -4.67 20.73
C SER A 5 -8.63 -4.38 19.55
N ARG A 6 -8.60 -3.10 19.14
CA ARG A 6 -7.61 -2.50 18.24
C ARG A 6 -6.22 -2.49 18.89
N GLU A 7 -5.70 -3.64 19.27
CA GLU A 7 -4.34 -3.71 19.80
C GLU A 7 -3.36 -3.50 18.65
N LEU A 8 -2.84 -2.28 18.59
CA LEU A 8 -1.74 -1.93 17.72
C LEU A 8 -0.43 -2.29 18.44
N ALA A 9 0.27 -3.30 17.94
CA ALA A 9 1.58 -3.63 18.42
C ALA A 9 2.64 -2.74 17.75
N GLY A 10 3.79 -2.56 18.41
CA GLY A 10 4.95 -1.90 17.81
C GLY A 10 5.68 -2.88 16.87
N PHE A 11 6.08 -2.39 15.71
CA PHE A 11 6.82 -3.12 14.70
C PHE A 11 7.99 -2.29 14.19
N THR A 12 9.09 -2.96 13.89
CA THR A 12 10.28 -2.37 13.29
C THR A 12 10.57 -3.07 11.97
N SER A 13 10.68 -2.31 10.89
CA SER A 13 11.10 -2.79 9.57
C SER A 13 12.23 -1.93 9.03
N SER A 14 13.14 -2.52 8.27
CA SER A 14 14.18 -1.77 7.56
C SER A 14 13.62 -0.84 6.48
N GLU A 15 12.38 -1.03 6.06
CA GLU A 15 11.76 -0.30 4.95
C GLU A 15 10.97 0.92 5.42
N PHE A 16 10.18 0.76 6.47
CA PHE A 16 9.28 1.80 6.99
C PHE A 16 9.62 2.27 8.41
N GLY A 17 10.70 1.76 9.00
CA GLY A 17 11.11 2.12 10.37
C GLY A 17 10.14 1.56 11.43
N GLU A 18 9.78 2.42 12.38
CA GLU A 18 8.84 2.08 13.46
C GLU A 18 7.39 2.35 13.04
N ALA A 19 6.53 1.33 13.15
CA ALA A 19 5.12 1.44 12.86
C ALA A 19 4.27 0.79 13.96
N ARG A 20 3.05 1.29 14.12
CA ARG A 20 2.00 0.66 14.93
C ARG A 20 1.11 -0.13 13.98
N LEU A 21 1.15 -1.47 14.02
CA LEU A 21 0.34 -2.32 13.13
C LEU A 21 -0.66 -3.13 13.95
N PRO A 22 -1.80 -3.54 13.38
CA PRO A 22 -2.71 -4.43 14.06
C PRO A 22 -2.06 -5.80 14.32
N LEU A 23 -2.47 -6.47 15.39
CA LEU A 23 -2.13 -7.88 15.65
C LEU A 23 -3.43 -8.69 15.80
N PRO A 24 -4.16 -8.91 14.70
CA PRO A 24 -5.51 -9.45 14.76
C PRO A 24 -5.52 -10.97 14.93
N GLU A 25 -6.57 -11.47 15.58
CA GLU A 25 -6.87 -12.90 15.51
C GLU A 25 -7.44 -13.25 14.12
N PRO A 26 -7.03 -14.38 13.52
CA PRO A 26 -7.64 -14.91 12.30
C PRO A 26 -9.14 -15.10 12.45
N ILE A 27 -9.91 -14.79 11.40
CA ILE A 27 -11.35 -15.12 11.43
C ILE A 27 -11.55 -16.64 11.27
N PRO A 28 -12.48 -17.26 12.01
CA PRO A 28 -12.70 -18.71 11.95
C PRO A 28 -12.92 -19.23 10.53
N GLU A 29 -13.68 -18.50 9.73
CA GLU A 29 -14.02 -18.85 8.35
C GLU A 29 -12.77 -18.96 7.46
N ALA A 30 -11.78 -18.10 7.67
CA ALA A 30 -10.53 -18.11 6.92
C ALA A 30 -9.63 -19.30 7.32
N VAL A 31 -9.66 -19.66 8.60
CA VAL A 31 -8.94 -20.85 9.11
C VAL A 31 -9.56 -22.12 8.54
N GLU A 32 -10.88 -22.24 8.57
CA GLU A 32 -11.63 -23.39 8.01
C GLU A 32 -11.44 -23.50 6.49
N ALA A 33 -11.42 -22.37 5.78
CA ALA A 33 -11.16 -22.33 4.34
C ALA A 33 -9.68 -22.58 3.97
N GLY A 34 -8.78 -22.72 4.96
CA GLY A 34 -7.37 -22.98 4.72
C GLY A 34 -6.60 -21.81 4.11
N VAL A 35 -7.09 -20.56 4.25
CA VAL A 35 -6.47 -19.34 3.67
C VAL A 35 -4.99 -19.20 4.05
N PHE A 36 -4.63 -19.63 5.26
CA PHE A 36 -3.26 -19.50 5.79
C PHE A 36 -2.34 -20.67 5.43
N THR A 37 -2.86 -21.73 4.81
CA THR A 37 -2.08 -22.95 4.52
C THR A 37 -1.02 -22.76 3.44
N GLU A 38 -1.23 -21.81 2.52
CA GLU A 38 -0.22 -21.42 1.52
C GLU A 38 0.91 -20.58 2.14
N ALA A 39 0.59 -19.76 3.14
CA ALA A 39 1.56 -18.89 3.80
C ALA A 39 2.36 -19.59 4.90
N ILE A 40 1.81 -20.66 5.49
CA ILE A 40 2.38 -21.36 6.64
C ILE A 40 2.29 -22.87 6.41
N PRO A 41 3.41 -23.61 6.43
CA PRO A 41 3.38 -25.07 6.35
C PRO A 41 2.65 -25.66 7.56
N GLY A 42 1.48 -26.27 7.34
CA GLY A 42 0.70 -26.97 8.37
C GLY A 42 -0.80 -26.72 8.28
N THR A 43 -1.59 -27.47 9.04
CA THR A 43 -3.05 -27.28 9.15
C THR A 43 -3.37 -26.58 10.47
N GLY A 44 -3.98 -25.39 10.41
CA GLY A 44 -4.51 -24.72 11.60
C GLY A 44 -4.47 -23.21 11.54
N ALA A 45 -5.00 -22.58 12.60
CA ALA A 45 -4.93 -21.15 12.79
C ALA A 45 -3.47 -20.71 12.99
N PRO A 46 -3.02 -19.62 12.34
CA PRO A 46 -1.68 -19.10 12.59
C PRO A 46 -1.54 -18.67 14.06
N ASN A 47 -0.38 -18.96 14.65
CA ASN A 47 -0.02 -18.45 15.98
C ASN A 47 0.41 -16.98 15.91
N GLU A 48 0.55 -16.33 17.06
CA GLU A 48 0.88 -14.90 17.11
C GLU A 48 2.16 -14.52 16.34
N PRO A 49 3.31 -15.25 16.46
CA PRO A 49 4.49 -14.98 15.62
C PRO A 49 4.21 -15.02 14.11
N GLN A 50 3.36 -15.94 13.66
CA GLN A 50 2.97 -16.08 12.26
C GLN A 50 2.06 -14.93 11.80
N VAL A 51 1.05 -14.57 12.61
CA VAL A 51 0.19 -13.39 12.36
C VAL A 51 1.03 -12.13 12.26
N ARG A 52 2.00 -11.98 13.17
CA ARG A 52 2.94 -10.86 13.18
C ARG A 52 3.73 -10.80 11.88
N ALA A 53 4.30 -11.93 11.44
CA ALA A 53 5.06 -12.00 10.19
C ALA A 53 4.18 -11.67 8.97
N ILE A 54 2.98 -12.24 8.87
CA ILE A 54 2.04 -11.95 7.78
C ILE A 54 1.71 -10.45 7.74
N THR A 55 1.37 -9.87 8.88
CA THR A 55 1.02 -8.44 8.96
C THR A 55 2.19 -7.55 8.55
N VAL A 56 3.42 -7.89 8.96
CA VAL A 56 4.62 -7.16 8.53
C VAL A 56 4.81 -7.25 7.02
N GLU A 57 4.66 -8.42 6.43
CA GLU A 57 4.84 -8.58 4.98
C GLU A 57 3.78 -7.79 4.19
N TYR A 58 2.51 -7.82 4.60
CA TYR A 58 1.48 -6.96 4.00
C TYR A 58 1.83 -5.48 4.17
N ALA A 59 2.24 -5.05 5.36
CA ALA A 59 2.63 -3.66 5.61
C ALA A 59 3.80 -3.23 4.70
N ARG A 60 4.81 -4.09 4.51
CA ARG A 60 5.95 -3.81 3.61
C ARG A 60 5.49 -3.57 2.18
N VAL A 61 4.68 -4.48 1.64
CA VAL A 61 4.19 -4.36 0.26
C VAL A 61 3.30 -3.13 0.09
N LEU A 62 2.34 -2.92 1.01
CA LEU A 62 1.46 -1.75 1.00
C LEU A 62 2.25 -0.43 1.07
N TYR A 63 3.24 -0.35 1.96
CA TYR A 63 4.09 0.82 2.10
C TYR A 63 4.85 1.14 0.81
N ARG A 64 5.45 0.14 0.15
CA ARG A 64 6.12 0.34 -1.14
C ARG A 64 5.17 0.86 -2.22
N LEU A 65 3.96 0.30 -2.32
CA LEU A 65 2.95 0.78 -3.27
C LEU A 65 2.57 2.23 -3.02
N LEU A 66 2.43 2.64 -1.75
CA LEU A 66 2.13 4.02 -1.41
C LEU A 66 3.30 4.97 -1.71
N GLN A 67 4.55 4.52 -1.51
CA GLN A 67 5.74 5.29 -1.89
C GLN A 67 5.81 5.51 -3.41
N ASP A 68 5.56 4.47 -4.20
CA ASP A 68 5.53 4.56 -5.66
C ASP A 68 4.42 5.52 -6.13
N LEU A 69 3.22 5.43 -5.53
CA LEU A 69 2.12 6.36 -5.80
C LEU A 69 2.45 7.81 -5.45
N ALA A 70 3.08 8.03 -4.29
CA ALA A 70 3.53 9.35 -3.87
C ALA A 70 4.58 9.92 -4.83
N TYR A 71 5.54 9.08 -5.25
CA TYR A 71 6.57 9.47 -6.22
C TYR A 71 5.98 9.87 -7.56
N LEU A 72 5.06 9.09 -8.13
CA LEU A 72 4.38 9.44 -9.38
C LEU A 72 3.57 10.73 -9.25
N THR A 73 2.91 10.95 -8.10
CA THR A 73 2.17 12.19 -7.82
C THR A 73 3.08 13.40 -7.79
N GLU A 74 4.24 13.26 -7.15
CA GLU A 74 5.27 14.28 -7.09
C GLU A 74 5.83 14.59 -8.49
N CYS A 75 6.23 13.56 -9.24
CA CYS A 75 6.74 13.72 -10.61
C CYS A 75 5.77 14.45 -11.52
N ALA A 76 4.49 14.06 -11.47
CA ALA A 76 3.43 14.71 -12.24
C ALA A 76 3.23 16.17 -11.82
N SER A 77 3.29 16.47 -10.51
CA SER A 77 3.12 17.84 -10.00
C SER A 77 4.27 18.77 -10.40
N GLN A 78 5.48 18.24 -10.55
CA GLN A 78 6.69 18.98 -10.91
C GLN A 78 6.95 18.99 -12.42
N GLY A 79 6.23 18.17 -13.20
CA GLY A 79 6.48 18.01 -14.64
C GLY A 79 7.82 17.34 -14.95
N ILE A 80 8.26 16.42 -14.09
CA ILE A 80 9.51 15.66 -14.26
C ILE A 80 9.22 14.21 -14.65
N SER A 81 10.14 13.62 -15.42
CA SER A 81 10.12 12.21 -15.78
C SER A 81 10.51 11.35 -14.57
N PRO A 82 9.72 10.32 -14.21
CA PRO A 82 10.05 9.42 -13.11
C PRO A 82 11.30 8.58 -13.40
N ASP A 83 11.63 8.34 -14.68
CA ASP A 83 12.79 7.55 -15.09
C ASP A 83 14.11 8.33 -15.03
N THR A 84 14.05 9.64 -15.32
CA THR A 84 15.26 10.47 -15.49
C THR A 84 15.44 11.53 -14.41
N GLY A 85 14.38 11.85 -13.64
CA GLY A 85 14.35 12.96 -12.69
C GLY A 85 14.46 14.33 -13.34
N ARG A 86 14.29 14.45 -14.66
CA ARG A 86 14.43 15.70 -15.42
C ARG A 86 13.09 16.17 -15.98
N PRO A 87 12.93 17.48 -16.23
CA PRO A 87 11.77 17.99 -16.96
C PRO A 87 11.65 17.36 -18.35
N PHE A 88 10.43 17.17 -18.83
CA PHE A 88 10.20 16.69 -20.19
C PHE A 88 10.65 17.74 -21.22
N PRO A 89 11.37 17.34 -22.28
CA PRO A 89 11.90 18.27 -23.27
C PRO A 89 10.80 18.84 -24.18
N THR A 90 9.67 18.13 -24.33
CA THR A 90 8.54 18.54 -25.16
C THR A 90 7.19 18.32 -24.47
N GLN A 91 6.19 19.09 -24.89
CA GLN A 91 4.80 18.93 -24.42
C GLN A 91 4.21 17.58 -24.80
N GLN A 92 4.58 17.06 -25.97
CA GLN A 92 4.11 15.77 -26.44
C GLN A 92 4.64 14.63 -25.55
N GLU A 93 5.92 14.67 -25.19
CA GLU A 93 6.51 13.70 -24.27
C GLU A 93 5.93 13.80 -22.86
N TYR A 94 5.71 15.01 -22.35
CA TYR A 94 5.01 15.20 -21.07
C TYR A 94 3.62 14.56 -21.10
N VAL A 95 2.82 14.79 -22.16
CA VAL A 95 1.46 14.24 -22.26
C VAL A 95 1.48 12.72 -22.29
N ALA A 96 2.38 12.12 -23.08
CA ALA A 96 2.51 10.67 -23.17
C ALA A 96 2.95 10.05 -21.84
N ALA A 97 3.97 10.62 -21.20
CA ALA A 97 4.45 10.17 -19.91
C ALA A 97 3.40 10.36 -18.81
N PHE A 98 2.67 11.48 -18.81
CA PHE A 98 1.58 11.72 -17.87
C PHE A 98 0.45 10.69 -18.02
N GLN A 99 0.12 10.28 -19.24
CA GLN A 99 -0.84 9.20 -19.46
C GLN A 99 -0.31 7.86 -18.90
N ALA A 100 0.95 7.54 -19.15
CA ALA A 100 1.59 6.34 -18.61
C ALA A 100 1.61 6.35 -17.07
N MET A 101 2.01 7.46 -16.45
CA MET A 101 2.01 7.63 -15.00
C MET A 101 0.60 7.49 -14.39
N ASN A 102 -0.45 7.98 -15.06
CA ASN A 102 -1.82 7.78 -14.58
C ASN A 102 -2.27 6.32 -14.67
N THR A 103 -1.96 5.64 -15.78
CA THR A 103 -2.26 4.22 -15.93
C THR A 103 -1.57 3.41 -14.83
N GLU A 104 -0.30 3.72 -14.57
CA GLU A 104 0.44 3.05 -13.50
C GLU A 104 -0.11 3.39 -12.11
N ALA A 105 -0.45 4.64 -11.85
CA ALA A 105 -1.08 5.03 -10.59
C ALA A 105 -2.42 4.30 -10.35
N HIS A 106 -3.22 4.09 -11.40
CA HIS A 106 -4.42 3.26 -11.30
C HIS A 106 -4.07 1.80 -10.97
N ARG A 107 -3.11 1.20 -11.69
CA ARG A 107 -2.65 -0.17 -11.44
C ARG A 107 -2.17 -0.36 -9.99
N LEU A 108 -1.37 0.57 -9.48
CA LEU A 108 -0.87 0.54 -8.10
C LEU A 108 -2.00 0.71 -7.08
N THR A 109 -2.97 1.59 -7.36
CA THR A 109 -4.15 1.78 -6.50
C THR A 109 -5.01 0.52 -6.44
N ASP A 110 -5.26 -0.13 -7.56
CA ASP A 110 -6.04 -1.35 -7.63
C ASP A 110 -5.32 -2.50 -6.91
N HIS A 111 -3.99 -2.60 -7.07
CA HIS A 111 -3.18 -3.57 -6.35
C HIS A 111 -3.22 -3.33 -4.83
N TYR A 112 -3.09 -2.07 -4.39
CA TYR A 112 -3.20 -1.69 -2.99
C TYR A 112 -4.54 -2.14 -2.39
N ARG A 113 -5.65 -1.84 -3.07
CA ARG A 113 -7.01 -2.24 -2.66
C ARG A 113 -7.14 -3.75 -2.56
N SER A 114 -6.66 -4.48 -3.57
CA SER A 114 -6.71 -5.94 -3.58
C SER A 114 -5.94 -6.56 -2.40
N LEU A 115 -4.80 -5.99 -2.00
CA LEU A 115 -4.06 -6.46 -0.83
C LEU A 115 -4.80 -6.20 0.48
N ILE A 116 -5.42 -5.03 0.64
CA ILE A 116 -6.27 -4.72 1.81
C ILE A 116 -7.47 -5.68 1.87
N GLU A 117 -8.13 -5.94 0.74
CA GLU A 117 -9.24 -6.89 0.66
C GLU A 117 -8.79 -8.31 1.00
N THR A 118 -7.63 -8.75 0.48
CA THR A 118 -7.07 -10.07 0.79
C THR A 118 -6.74 -10.20 2.27
N TYR A 119 -6.17 -9.16 2.88
CA TYR A 119 -5.91 -9.12 4.32
C TYR A 119 -7.22 -9.18 5.13
N ALA A 120 -8.26 -8.46 4.70
CA ALA A 120 -9.59 -8.49 5.32
C ALA A 120 -10.23 -9.87 5.26
N CYS A 121 -10.03 -10.64 4.19
CA CYS A 121 -10.51 -12.02 4.08
C CYS A 121 -9.88 -12.95 5.14
N GLY A 122 -8.64 -12.67 5.58
CA GLY A 122 -7.98 -13.46 6.62
C GLY A 122 -8.28 -13.00 8.06
N PHE A 123 -8.32 -11.68 8.27
CA PHE A 123 -8.29 -11.08 9.60
C PHE A 123 -9.48 -10.17 9.93
N GLY A 124 -10.38 -9.96 8.97
CA GLY A 124 -11.55 -9.10 9.09
C GLY A 124 -11.31 -7.65 8.65
N TYR A 125 -12.40 -6.97 8.30
CA TYR A 125 -12.36 -5.59 7.80
C TYR A 125 -11.81 -4.57 8.81
N GLU A 126 -12.09 -4.75 10.10
CA GLU A 126 -11.56 -3.85 11.14
C GLU A 126 -10.03 -3.88 11.21
N ALA A 127 -9.44 -5.08 11.07
CA ALA A 127 -7.99 -5.24 11.05
C ALA A 127 -7.38 -4.65 9.77
N ALA A 128 -8.03 -4.85 8.63
CA ALA A 128 -7.60 -4.29 7.35
C ALA A 128 -7.66 -2.75 7.35
N GLU A 129 -8.70 -2.15 7.92
CA GLU A 129 -8.81 -0.70 8.10
C GLU A 129 -7.71 -0.16 9.02
N ALA A 130 -7.43 -0.85 10.13
CA ALA A 130 -6.34 -0.47 11.03
C ALA A 130 -4.97 -0.53 10.32
N LEU A 131 -4.74 -1.55 9.49
CA LEU A 131 -3.53 -1.67 8.68
C LEU A 131 -3.42 -0.53 7.65
N ASP A 132 -4.50 -0.27 6.89
CA ASP A 132 -4.58 0.83 5.91
C ASP A 132 -4.24 2.18 6.57
N GLN A 133 -4.92 2.52 7.67
CA GLN A 133 -4.66 3.76 8.41
C GLN A 133 -3.22 3.88 8.89
N SER A 134 -2.63 2.77 9.36
CA SER A 134 -1.25 2.73 9.81
C SER A 134 -0.28 2.98 8.65
N MET A 135 -0.55 2.41 7.48
CA MET A 135 0.26 2.62 6.28
C MET A 135 0.15 4.05 5.75
N MET A 136 -1.05 4.61 5.72
CA MET A 136 -1.28 6.00 5.29
C MET A 136 -0.57 7.01 6.19
N GLN A 137 -0.44 6.74 7.49
CA GLN A 137 0.30 7.61 8.43
C GLN A 137 1.81 7.61 8.22
N LEU A 138 2.37 6.54 7.63
CA LEU A 138 3.81 6.43 7.38
C LEU A 138 4.25 7.20 6.13
N VAL A 139 3.32 7.57 5.26
CA VAL A 139 3.63 8.31 4.04
C VAL A 139 3.40 9.80 4.27
N ASP A 140 4.50 10.55 4.28
CA ASP A 140 4.53 11.99 4.53
C ASP A 140 4.15 12.85 3.32
N ARG A 141 3.82 12.21 2.20
CA ARG A 141 3.57 12.86 0.90
C ARG A 141 2.12 12.74 0.46
N PRO A 142 1.58 13.76 -0.23
CA PRO A 142 0.22 13.71 -0.75
C PRO A 142 0.12 12.68 -1.89
N ILE A 143 -0.73 11.67 -1.71
CA ILE A 143 -1.12 10.74 -2.76
C ILE A 143 -2.41 11.25 -3.41
N LYS A 144 -2.40 11.48 -4.73
CA LYS A 144 -3.57 11.93 -5.48
C LYS A 144 -3.72 11.12 -6.75
N VAL A 145 -4.76 10.31 -6.80
CA VAL A 145 -5.16 9.54 -7.98
C VAL A 145 -6.56 9.99 -8.39
N PRO A 146 -6.81 10.36 -9.66
CA PRO A 146 -5.84 10.53 -10.75
C PRO A 146 -4.86 11.69 -10.48
N LEU A 147 -3.67 11.61 -11.07
CA LEU A 147 -2.61 12.60 -10.88
C LEU A 147 -3.11 13.97 -11.39
N PRO A 148 -2.83 15.09 -10.69
CA PRO A 148 -3.28 16.40 -11.13
C PRO A 148 -2.66 16.75 -12.50
N LYS A 149 -3.48 17.15 -13.48
CA LYS A 149 -2.97 17.73 -14.73
C LYS A 149 -2.45 19.14 -14.46
N ARG A 150 -1.14 19.40 -14.65
CA ARG A 150 -0.56 20.68 -15.15
C ARG A 150 0.96 20.80 -14.94
N VAL A 151 1.67 21.37 -15.94
CA VAL A 151 2.15 22.77 -15.98
C VAL A 151 2.28 23.18 -17.47
N PRO A 152 2.00 24.44 -17.89
CA PRO A 152 2.41 24.93 -19.21
C PRO A 152 3.93 24.86 -19.37
N ILE A 153 4.41 24.09 -20.33
CA ILE A 153 5.83 24.10 -20.71
C ILE A 153 6.13 25.47 -21.30
N GLN A 154 7.00 26.24 -20.64
CA GLN A 154 7.51 27.48 -21.23
C GLN A 154 8.34 27.11 -22.46
N GLN A 155 7.80 27.40 -23.64
CA GLN A 155 8.57 27.37 -24.88
C GLN A 155 9.66 28.45 -24.77
N LYS A 156 10.91 28.02 -24.69
CA LYS A 156 12.06 28.88 -25.00
C LYS A 156 12.35 28.81 -26.48
#